data_AF-A0A4Q4C6B2-F1
#
_entry.id   AF-A0A4Q4C6B2-F1
#
_cell.length_a   1.000
_cell.length_b   1.000
_cell.length_c   1.000
_cell.angle_alpha   90.00
_cell.angle_beta   90.00
_cell.angle_gamma   90.00
#
_symmetry.space_group_name_H-M   'P 1'
#
loop_
_entity.id
_entity.type
_entity.pdbx_description
1 polymer ?
#
loop_
_entity_poly.entity_id
_entity_poly.type
_entity_poly.pdbx_seq_one_letter_code
_entity_poly.pdbx_strand_id
1 'polypeptide(L)' 'MHILDTLATPPCEIVRLDDPATGLEGVIVIHSARLGPAAGGCRIWPYADMAEATTDAMRLAQGMTYK' A
#
# COMPACT_ATOMS: atom_id res chain seq x y z
N MET A 1 -11.11 -7.84 -12.50
CA MET A 1 -10.67 -8.65 -11.33
C MET A 1 -9.30 -9.29 -11.61
N HIS A 2 -8.28 -8.48 -11.93
CA HIS A 2 -6.87 -8.89 -12.07
C HIS A 2 -5.99 -7.66 -11.79
N ILE A 3 -5.86 -7.29 -10.52
CA ILE A 3 -4.93 -6.21 -10.08
C ILE A 3 -3.72 -6.81 -9.34
N LEU A 4 -3.81 -8.06 -8.88
CA LEU A 4 -2.78 -8.71 -8.05
C LEU A 4 -1.63 -9.35 -8.85
N ASP A 5 -1.70 -9.41 -10.19
CA ASP A 5 -0.74 -10.17 -11.02
C ASP A 5 0.47 -9.36 -11.52
N THR A 6 0.49 -8.03 -11.35
CA THR A 6 1.49 -7.19 -12.03
C THR A 6 2.72 -6.85 -11.17
N LEU A 7 2.73 -7.22 -9.89
CA LEU A 7 3.88 -7.00 -9.01
C LEU A 7 4.59 -8.32 -8.76
N ALA A 8 5.85 -8.40 -9.17
CA ALA A 8 6.70 -9.59 -9.17
C ALA A 8 6.80 -10.32 -7.81
N THR A 9 6.36 -9.69 -6.71
CA THR A 9 6.18 -10.32 -5.41
C THR A 9 4.92 -9.77 -4.74
N PRO A 10 3.98 -10.63 -4.28
CA PRO A 10 2.83 -10.17 -3.52
C PRO A 10 3.28 -9.55 -2.18
N PRO A 11 2.61 -8.48 -1.71
CA PRO A 11 2.89 -7.93 -0.38
C PRO A 11 2.53 -8.94 0.71
N CYS A 12 3.23 -8.91 1.84
CA CYS A 12 2.91 -9.78 2.96
C CYS A 12 1.66 -9.34 3.73
N GLU A 13 1.32 -8.04 3.67
CA GLU A 13 0.14 -7.51 4.36
C GLU A 13 -0.40 -6.26 3.65
N ILE A 14 -1.74 -6.13 3.66
CA ILE A 14 -2.47 -4.97 3.17
C ILE A 14 -3.54 -4.64 4.20
N VAL A 15 -3.51 -3.41 4.73
CA VAL A 15 -4.48 -2.90 5.69
C VAL A 15 -5.26 -1.76 5.05
N ARG A 16 -6.57 -1.90 4.94
CA ARG A 16 -7.45 -0.82 4.50
C ARG A 16 -7.87 0.05 5.69
N LEU A 17 -7.86 1.35 5.48
CA LEU A 17 -8.34 2.35 6.42
C LEU A 17 -9.60 2.96 5.83
N ASP A 18 -10.68 2.93 6.61
CA ASP A 18 -11.95 3.56 6.29
C ASP A 18 -12.50 4.16 7.59
N ASP A 19 -12.63 5.48 7.64
CA ASP A 19 -13.30 6.19 8.72
C ASP A 19 -14.27 7.23 8.14
N PRO A 20 -15.56 6.88 8.04
CA PRO A 20 -16.58 7.76 7.47
C PRO A 20 -16.80 9.06 8.25
N ALA A 21 -16.48 9.09 9.56
CA ALA A 21 -16.70 10.28 10.38
C ALA A 21 -15.72 11.41 10.02
N THR A 22 -14.49 11.04 9.63
CA THR A 22 -13.46 11.99 9.18
C THR A 22 -13.34 12.06 7.65
N GLY A 23 -13.95 11.12 6.94
CA GLY A 23 -13.78 10.96 5.49
C GLY A 23 -12.43 10.37 5.12
N LEU A 24 -11.73 9.72 6.06
CA LEU A 24 -10.46 9.08 5.81
C LEU A 24 -10.68 7.77 5.05
N GLU A 25 -10.13 7.70 3.85
CA GLU A 25 -9.99 6.46 3.10
C GLU A 25 -8.52 6.29 2.72
N GLY A 26 -7.98 5.10 2.95
CA GLY A 26 -6.57 4.86 2.72
C GLY A 26 -6.17 3.39 2.77
N VAL A 27 -4.90 3.15 2.48
CA VAL A 27 -4.33 1.81 2.47
C VAL A 27 -2.89 1.85 2.96
N ILE A 28 -2.55 0.91 3.83
CA ILE A 28 -1.18 0.63 4.26
C ILE A 28 -0.78 -0.68 3.59
N VAL A 29 0.36 -0.68 2.89
CA VAL A 29 0.89 -1.88 2.27
C VAL A 29 2.25 -2.20 2.87
N ILE A 30 2.42 -3.45 3.30
CA ILE A 30 3.69 -3.98 3.78
C ILE A 30 4.17 -5.03 2.80
N HIS A 31 5.30 -4.76 2.13
CA HIS A 31 5.89 -5.71 1.19
C HIS A 31 6.69 -6.81 1.91
N SER A 32 7.48 -6.47 2.93
CA SER A 32 8.24 -7.44 3.72
C SER A 32 8.57 -6.90 5.12
N ALA A 33 8.45 -7.74 6.14
CA ALA A 33 8.89 -7.48 7.52
C ALA A 33 10.05 -8.43 7.97
N ARG A 34 10.76 -9.05 7.02
CA ARG A 34 11.78 -10.09 7.29
C ARG A 34 13.00 -9.58 8.06
N LEU A 35 13.37 -8.31 7.89
CA LEU A 35 14.53 -7.70 8.58
C LEU A 35 14.14 -6.90 9.83
N GLY A 36 12.87 -6.98 10.25
CA GLY A 36 12.31 -6.22 11.35
C GLY A 36 11.02 -5.48 10.96
N PRO A 37 10.52 -4.59 11.84
CA PRO A 37 9.34 -3.78 11.57
C PRO A 37 9.49 -2.98 10.28
N ALA A 38 8.42 -2.94 9.47
CA ALA A 38 8.42 -2.16 8.24
C ALA A 38 8.40 -0.66 8.56
N ALA A 39 9.17 0.11 7.80
CA ALA A 39 9.20 1.57 7.87
C ALA A 39 8.87 2.16 6.50
N GLY A 40 8.01 3.19 6.48
CA GLY A 40 7.54 3.83 5.26
C GLY A 40 6.99 5.23 5.54
N GLY A 41 6.90 6.05 4.50
CA GLY A 41 6.27 7.37 4.59
C GLY A 41 4.75 7.29 4.44
N CYS A 42 4.06 8.33 4.92
CA CYS A 42 2.65 8.56 4.62
C CYS A 42 2.55 9.49 3.40
N ARG A 43 1.74 9.12 2.41
CA ARG A 43 1.44 9.94 1.23
C ARG A 43 -0.05 10.26 1.22
N ILE A 44 -0.37 11.54 1.09
CA ILE A 44 -1.73 12.04 0.84
C ILE A 44 -1.74 12.59 -0.58
N TRP A 45 -2.53 11.98 -1.45
CA TRP A 45 -2.60 12.33 -2.87
C TRP A 45 -4.00 12.04 -3.43
N PRO A 46 -4.52 12.86 -4.36
CA PRO A 46 -5.79 12.55 -5.03
C PRO A 46 -5.58 11.42 -6.05
N TYR A 47 -6.29 10.32 -5.87
CA TYR A 47 -6.39 9.21 -6.82
C TYR A 47 -7.80 9.15 -7.41
N ALA A 48 -7.96 8.58 -8.60
CA ALA A 48 -9.29 8.44 -9.20
C ALA A 48 -10.14 7.42 -8.45
N ASP A 49 -9.50 6.38 -7.92
CA ASP A 49 -10.13 5.36 -7.08
C ASP A 49 -9.12 4.69 -6.12
N MET A 50 -9.64 3.82 -5.25
CA MET A 50 -8.81 3.08 -4.31
C MET A 50 -7.93 1.99 -4.94
N ALA A 51 -8.24 1.55 -6.16
CA ALA A 51 -7.41 0.58 -6.85
C ALA A 51 -6.10 1.22 -7.32
N GLU A 52 -6.16 2.46 -7.82
CA GLU A 52 -4.98 3.26 -8.12
C GLU A 52 -4.14 3.54 -6.88
N ALA A 53 -4.77 3.99 -5.78
CA ALA A 53 -4.10 4.24 -4.51
C ALA A 53 -3.40 2.97 -3.98
N THR A 54 -4.06 1.82 -4.06
CA THR A 54 -3.50 0.52 -3.65
C THR A 54 -2.32 0.10 -4.52
N THR A 55 -2.43 0.30 -5.83
CA THR A 55 -1.35 -0.03 -6.78
C THR A 55 -0.11 0.81 -6.53
N ASP A 56 -0.27 2.13 -6.31
CA ASP A 56 0.85 3.01 -5.96
C ASP A 56 1.47 2.63 -4.61
N ALA A 57 0.64 2.38 -3.58
CA ALA A 57 1.10 1.96 -2.26
C ALA A 57 1.92 0.67 -2.31
N MET A 58 1.49 -0.33 -3.09
CA MET A 58 2.26 -1.56 -3.29
C MET A 58 3.62 -1.30 -3.95
N ARG A 59 3.66 -0.45 -4.97
CA ARG A 59 4.90 -0.09 -5.67
C ARG A 59 5.88 0.65 -4.75
N LEU A 60 5.38 1.56 -3.92
CA LEU A 60 6.17 2.28 -2.92
C LEU A 60 6.70 1.35 -1.82
N ALA A 61 5.86 0.46 -1.28
CA ALA A 61 6.25 -0.50 -0.24
C ALA A 61 7.35 -1.46 -0.73
N GLN A 62 7.27 -1.91 -1.98
CA GLN A 62 8.33 -2.71 -2.60
C GLN A 62 9.64 -1.92 -2.68
N GLY A 63 9.60 -0.66 -3.15
CA GLY A 63 10.77 0.21 -3.19
C GLY A 63 11.41 0.42 -1.81
N MET A 64 10.59 0.57 -0.76
CA MET A 64 11.07 0.72 0.62
C MET A 64 11.74 -0.53 1.19
N THR A 65 11.40 -1.73 0.69
CA THR A 65 12.06 -2.97 1.13
C THR A 65 13.49 -3.08 0.59
N TYR A 66 13.74 -2.56 -0.60
CA TYR A 66 15.06 -2.65 -1.26
C TYR A 66 16.00 -1.49 -0.92
N LYS A 67 15.46 -0.40 -0.38
CA LYS A 67 16.22 0.79 0.02
C LYS A 67 16.96 0.55 1.33
#